data_AF-A0AB34IVC5-F1
#
_entry.id   AF-A0AB34IVC5-F1
#
_cell.length_a   1.000
_cell.length_b   1.000
_cell.length_c   1.000
_cell.angle_alpha   90.00
_cell.angle_beta   90.00
_cell.angle_gamma   90.00
#
_symmetry.space_group_name_H-M   'P 1'
#
loop_
_entity.id
_entity.type
_entity.pdbx_description
1 polymer ?
#
loop_
_entity_poly.entity_id
_entity_poly.type
_entity_poly.pdbx_seq_one_letter_code
_entity_poly.pdbx_strand_id
1 'polypeptide(L)'
;MANDSAKKRVIINRELMQRYRRIILGVNALYVLFRMWYLWPSFSNWHMGGFALTSTIYAACYFMLSKAAAPKYAPLAEGGALISGGEDLGQAGVLEYTWDMLYTTLFVQLATGFLHDGFWLLFTIPPCIGVYFLWTKVIYPWISKPDSNAPLSAEEEKRRAKAEAKAGRVKYSKAR
;
A
#
# COMPACT_ATOMS: atom_id res chain seq x y z
N MET A 1 31.26 -8.10 11.93
CA MET A 1 29.85 -8.40 12.31
C MET A 1 28.81 -7.65 11.43
N ALA A 2 29.14 -7.22 10.21
CA ALA A 2 28.28 -6.35 9.41
C ALA A 2 27.03 -7.02 8.78
N ASN A 3 26.96 -8.35 8.76
CA ASN A 3 25.90 -9.10 8.06
C ASN A 3 24.89 -9.77 9.01
N ASP A 4 25.04 -9.61 10.32
CA ASP A 4 24.21 -10.30 11.32
C ASP A 4 22.81 -9.68 11.45
N SER A 5 22.72 -8.35 11.35
CA SER A 5 21.44 -7.62 11.33
C SER A 5 20.61 -7.93 10.08
N ALA A 6 21.24 -8.01 8.91
CA ALA A 6 20.58 -8.37 7.66
C ALA A 6 20.03 -9.80 7.71
N LYS A 7 20.80 -10.76 8.22
CA LYS A 7 20.35 -12.15 8.42
C LYS A 7 19.16 -12.25 9.37
N LYS A 8 19.22 -11.55 10.52
CA LYS A 8 18.10 -11.48 11.48
C LYS A 8 16.83 -10.93 10.82
N ARG A 9 16.97 -9.89 9.98
CA ARG A 9 15.85 -9.28 9.27
C ARG A 9 15.16 -10.24 8.29
N VAL A 10 15.94 -11.06 7.57
CA VAL A 10 15.37 -12.09 6.68
C VAL A 10 14.51 -13.09 7.46
N ILE A 11 14.99 -13.54 8.63
CA ILE A 11 14.27 -14.49 9.47
C ILE A 11 12.96 -13.87 9.98
N ILE A 12 13.04 -12.65 10.55
CA ILE A 12 11.88 -11.92 11.06
C ILE A 12 10.83 -11.69 9.96
N ASN A 13 11.25 -11.17 8.81
CA ASN A 13 10.36 -10.92 7.68
C ASN A 13 9.70 -12.22 7.19
N ARG A 14 10.44 -13.33 7.15
CA ARG A 14 9.92 -14.63 6.75
C ARG A 14 8.88 -15.17 7.74
N GLU A 15 9.16 -15.11 9.03
CA GLU A 15 8.22 -15.55 10.07
C GLU A 15 6.94 -14.71 10.04
N LEU A 16 7.08 -13.39 9.90
CA LEU A 16 5.97 -12.45 9.85
C LEU A 16 5.07 -12.75 8.64
N MET A 17 5.65 -12.89 7.45
CA MET A 17 4.91 -13.25 6.24
C MET A 17 4.21 -14.62 6.36
N GLN A 18 4.86 -15.62 6.96
CA GLN A 18 4.25 -16.93 7.19
C GLN A 18 3.08 -16.87 8.19
N ARG A 19 3.23 -16.08 9.26
CA ARG A 19 2.17 -15.83 10.24
C ARG A 19 0.95 -15.21 9.56
N TYR A 20 1.13 -14.15 8.79
CA TYR A 20 0.01 -13.48 8.13
C TYR A 20 -0.63 -14.33 7.04
N ARG A 21 0.16 -15.09 6.29
CA ARG A 21 -0.40 -16.08 5.34
C ARG A 21 -1.34 -17.06 6.03
N ARG A 22 -0.95 -17.60 7.19
CA ARG A 22 -1.80 -18.50 7.99
C ARG A 22 -3.07 -17.81 8.50
N ILE A 23 -2.97 -16.56 8.94
CA ILE A 23 -4.12 -15.76 9.38
C ILE A 23 -5.09 -15.53 8.22
N ILE A 24 -4.61 -15.08 7.06
CA ILE A 24 -5.44 -14.83 5.87
C ILE A 24 -6.14 -16.12 5.44
N LEU A 25 -5.41 -17.24 5.35
CA LEU A 25 -6.01 -18.53 5.00
C LEU A 25 -7.03 -19.00 6.03
N GLY A 26 -6.73 -18.83 7.33
CA GLY A 26 -7.65 -19.17 8.42
C GLY A 26 -8.93 -18.36 8.39
N VAL A 27 -8.84 -17.04 8.15
CA VAL A 27 -10.02 -16.17 8.05
C VAL A 27 -10.84 -16.47 6.80
N ASN A 28 -10.20 -16.73 5.66
CA ASN A 28 -10.91 -17.14 4.44
C ASN A 28 -11.60 -18.50 4.62
N ALA A 29 -10.91 -19.48 5.22
CA ALA A 29 -11.50 -20.77 5.52
C ALA A 29 -12.67 -20.65 6.49
N LEU A 30 -12.52 -19.87 7.57
CA LEU A 30 -13.59 -19.62 8.53
C LEU A 30 -14.80 -18.94 7.87
N TYR A 31 -14.56 -17.94 7.01
CA TYR A 31 -15.63 -17.28 6.26
C TYR A 31 -16.38 -18.25 5.34
N VAL A 32 -15.66 -19.07 4.56
CA VAL A 32 -16.27 -20.06 3.67
C VAL A 32 -17.03 -21.12 4.46
N LEU A 33 -16.44 -21.66 5.53
CA LEU A 33 -17.09 -22.66 6.39
C LEU A 33 -18.35 -22.12 7.04
N PHE A 34 -18.31 -20.89 7.57
CA PHE A 34 -19.48 -20.26 8.17
C PHE A 34 -20.58 -20.01 7.13
N ARG A 35 -20.24 -19.54 5.93
CA ARG A 35 -21.20 -19.31 4.85
C ARG A 35 -21.80 -20.62 4.32
N MET A 36 -20.98 -21.67 4.16
CA MET A 36 -21.43 -23.00 3.73
C MET A 36 -22.33 -23.67 4.77
N TRP A 37 -22.03 -23.52 6.06
CA TRP A 37 -22.79 -24.15 7.14
C TRP A 37 -24.11 -23.43 7.45
N TYR A 38 -24.13 -22.09 7.43
CA TYR A 38 -25.27 -21.32 7.92
C TYR A 38 -26.18 -20.74 6.82
N LEU A 39 -25.67 -20.51 5.60
CA LEU A 39 -26.35 -19.71 4.57
C LEU A 39 -26.42 -20.40 3.19
N TRP A 40 -26.44 -21.74 3.15
CA TRP A 40 -26.52 -22.51 1.90
C TRP A 40 -27.64 -22.06 0.93
N PRO A 41 -28.84 -21.64 1.39
CA PRO A 41 -29.90 -21.12 0.51
C PRO A 41 -29.71 -19.67 0.03
N SER A 42 -28.86 -18.87 0.70
CA SER A 42 -28.67 -17.43 0.43
C SER A 42 -27.33 -17.16 -0.29
N PHE A 43 -26.90 -18.11 -1.11
CA PHE A 43 -25.70 -18.03 -1.94
C PHE A 43 -25.91 -17.04 -3.11
N SER A 44 -26.16 -15.78 -2.79
CA SER A 44 -26.31 -14.71 -3.77
C SER A 44 -24.96 -14.37 -4.40
N ASN A 45 -24.95 -14.16 -5.72
CA ASN A 45 -23.78 -13.75 -6.52
C ASN A 45 -23.02 -12.55 -5.92
N TRP A 46 -23.73 -11.72 -5.13
CA TRP A 46 -23.16 -10.58 -4.40
C TRP A 46 -22.04 -10.98 -3.43
N HIS A 47 -22.21 -12.08 -2.68
CA HIS A 47 -21.23 -12.53 -1.69
C HIS A 47 -20.02 -13.21 -2.35
N MET A 48 -20.22 -13.83 -3.51
CA MET A 48 -19.13 -14.40 -4.31
C MET A 48 -18.27 -13.29 -4.92
N GLY A 49 -18.90 -12.23 -5.44
CA GLY A 49 -18.19 -11.04 -5.91
C GLY A 49 -17.40 -10.34 -4.79
N GLY A 50 -18.02 -10.19 -3.62
CA GLY A 50 -17.35 -9.65 -2.44
C GLY A 50 -16.16 -10.51 -1.96
N PHE A 51 -16.32 -11.83 -1.95
CA PHE A 51 -15.23 -12.76 -1.61
C PHE A 51 -14.08 -12.69 -2.62
N ALA A 52 -14.39 -12.58 -3.91
CA ALA A 52 -13.39 -12.40 -4.96
C ALA A 52 -12.64 -11.06 -4.81
N LEU A 53 -13.34 -9.98 -4.46
CA LEU A 53 -12.74 -8.67 -4.21
C LEU A 53 -11.78 -8.72 -3.02
N THR A 54 -12.23 -9.20 -1.87
CA THR A 54 -11.41 -9.33 -0.65
C THR A 54 -10.20 -10.24 -0.87
N SER A 55 -10.39 -11.35 -1.59
CA SER A 55 -9.29 -12.24 -2.01
C SER A 55 -8.25 -11.53 -2.89
N THR A 56 -8.70 -10.69 -3.83
CA THR A 56 -7.82 -9.91 -4.69
C THR A 56 -7.02 -8.88 -3.88
N ILE A 57 -7.66 -8.23 -2.90
CA ILE A 57 -6.99 -7.26 -2.03
C ILE A 57 -5.95 -7.94 -1.14
N TYR A 58 -6.27 -9.09 -0.54
CA TYR A 58 -5.27 -9.87 0.19
C TYR A 58 -4.09 -10.26 -0.70
N ALA A 59 -4.35 -10.69 -1.94
CA ALA A 59 -3.30 -11.05 -2.87
C ALA A 59 -2.41 -9.84 -3.21
N ALA A 60 -2.99 -8.67 -3.45
CA ALA A 60 -2.27 -7.44 -3.73
C ALA A 60 -1.40 -6.99 -2.53
N CYS A 61 -1.98 -6.91 -1.33
CA CYS A 61 -1.26 -6.54 -0.11
C CYS A 61 -0.13 -7.54 0.20
N TYR A 62 -0.41 -8.84 0.12
CA TYR A 62 0.58 -9.89 0.35
C TYR A 62 1.70 -9.83 -0.70
N PHE A 63 1.38 -9.56 -1.97
CA PHE A 63 2.37 -9.40 -3.02
C PHE A 63 3.30 -8.22 -2.73
N MET A 64 2.75 -7.05 -2.40
CA MET A 64 3.54 -5.86 -2.04
C MET A 64 4.46 -6.12 -0.84
N LEU A 65 3.92 -6.68 0.25
CA LEU A 65 4.71 -7.05 1.43
C LEU A 65 5.79 -8.09 1.11
N SER A 66 5.48 -9.08 0.26
CA SER A 66 6.45 -10.11 -0.13
C SER A 66 7.60 -9.55 -0.96
N LYS A 67 7.34 -8.56 -1.82
CA LYS A 67 8.36 -7.87 -2.61
C LYS A 67 9.25 -7.01 -1.74
N ALA A 68 8.67 -6.30 -0.77
CA ALA A 68 9.43 -5.51 0.21
C ALA A 68 10.28 -6.40 1.13
N ALA A 69 9.75 -7.55 1.54
CA ALA A 69 10.44 -8.53 2.38
C ALA A 69 11.55 -9.32 1.67
N ALA A 70 11.63 -9.27 0.33
CA ALA A 70 12.50 -10.14 -0.44
C ALA A 70 13.99 -9.81 -0.22
N PRO A 71 14.82 -10.79 0.22
CA PRO A 71 16.24 -10.59 0.38
C PRO A 71 16.94 -10.41 -0.97
N LYS A 72 17.93 -9.51 -1.03
CA LYS A 72 18.79 -9.30 -2.19
C LYS A 72 20.17 -9.92 -1.93
N TYR A 73 20.59 -10.80 -2.84
CA TYR A 73 21.89 -11.47 -2.80
C TYR A 73 22.79 -10.97 -3.92
N ALA A 74 24.10 -10.99 -3.69
CA ALA A 74 25.10 -10.68 -4.70
C ALA A 74 25.10 -11.76 -5.80
N PRO A 75 25.56 -11.42 -7.03
CA PRO A 75 25.76 -12.41 -8.07
C PRO A 75 26.61 -13.58 -7.59
N LEU A 76 26.30 -14.80 -8.03
CA LEU A 76 27.03 -16.02 -7.62
C LEU A 76 28.52 -15.94 -7.95
N ALA A 77 28.88 -15.20 -9.01
CA ALA A 77 30.26 -14.93 -9.43
C ALA A 77 31.08 -14.15 -8.38
N GLU A 78 30.43 -13.39 -7.49
CA GLU A 78 31.07 -12.60 -6.43
C GLU A 78 30.94 -13.25 -5.04
N GLY A 79 30.54 -14.52 -4.97
CA GLY A 79 30.45 -15.29 -3.73
C GLY A 79 29.07 -15.30 -3.06
N GLY A 80 28.02 -14.77 -3.71
CA GLY A 80 26.63 -14.96 -3.28
C GLY A 80 26.28 -14.38 -1.91
N ALA A 81 27.04 -13.40 -1.42
CA ALA A 81 26.83 -12.79 -0.12
C ALA A 81 25.47 -12.06 -0.05
N LEU A 82 24.83 -12.10 1.13
CA LEU A 82 23.61 -11.33 1.38
C LEU A 82 23.94 -9.84 1.35
N ILE A 83 23.32 -9.10 0.43
CA ILE A 83 23.48 -7.65 0.27
C ILE A 83 22.48 -6.92 1.15
N SER A 84 21.22 -7.36 1.16
CA SER A 84 20.16 -6.77 1.99
C SER A 84 19.12 -7.82 2.37
N GLY A 85 18.64 -7.75 3.61
CA GLY A 85 17.60 -8.64 4.14
C GLY A 85 16.17 -8.28 3.75
N GLY A 86 15.99 -7.35 2.82
CA GLY A 86 14.69 -6.72 2.51
C GLY A 86 14.46 -5.44 3.31
N GLU A 87 13.38 -4.73 2.99
CA GLU A 87 12.94 -3.53 3.72
C GLU A 87 12.40 -3.89 5.12
N ASP A 88 12.27 -2.89 5.99
CA ASP A 88 11.51 -3.10 7.23
C ASP A 88 10.05 -3.17 6.89
N LEU A 89 9.39 -4.27 7.26
CA LEU A 89 7.95 -4.32 7.16
C LEU A 89 7.26 -3.40 8.19
N GLY A 90 7.97 -2.97 9.24
CA GLY A 90 7.46 -2.04 10.26
C GLY A 90 7.80 -0.58 10.03
N GLN A 91 8.46 -0.22 8.93
CA GLN A 91 8.86 1.16 8.67
C GLN A 91 7.68 1.99 8.19
N ALA A 92 7.57 3.22 8.73
CA ALA A 92 6.55 4.19 8.31
C ALA A 92 6.67 4.50 6.81
N GLY A 93 5.53 4.53 6.11
CA GLY A 93 5.46 4.76 4.66
C GLY A 93 4.45 3.89 3.95
N VAL A 94 4.76 3.46 2.71
CA VAL A 94 3.83 2.69 1.86
C VAL A 94 3.42 1.34 2.49
N LEU A 95 4.33 0.72 3.24
CA LEU A 95 4.06 -0.55 3.91
C LEU A 95 3.09 -0.42 5.07
N GLU A 96 3.08 0.72 5.77
CA GLU A 96 2.10 1.02 6.83
C GLU A 96 0.68 1.05 6.28
N TYR A 97 0.45 1.74 5.16
CA TYR A 97 -0.84 1.73 4.47
C TYR A 97 -1.21 0.33 3.96
N THR A 98 -0.22 -0.49 3.59
CA THR A 98 -0.46 -1.87 3.16
C THR A 98 -0.92 -2.74 4.34
N TRP A 99 -0.35 -2.53 5.54
CA TRP A 99 -0.80 -3.17 6.78
C TRP A 99 -2.20 -2.73 7.18
N ASP A 100 -2.47 -1.42 7.14
CA ASP A 100 -3.79 -0.87 7.46
C ASP A 100 -4.88 -1.43 6.54
N MET A 101 -4.60 -1.49 5.23
CA MET A 101 -5.49 -2.12 4.25
C MET A 101 -5.72 -3.61 4.56
N LEU A 102 -4.67 -4.35 4.93
CA LEU A 102 -4.76 -5.77 5.25
C LEU A 102 -5.59 -6.02 6.53
N TYR A 103 -5.38 -5.23 7.58
CA TYR A 103 -6.17 -5.33 8.82
C TYR A 103 -7.62 -4.92 8.61
N THR A 104 -7.86 -3.85 7.85
CA THR A 104 -9.21 -3.40 7.51
C THR A 104 -9.94 -4.48 6.71
N THR A 105 -9.29 -5.12 5.74
CA THR A 105 -9.87 -6.22 4.96
C THR A 105 -10.22 -7.42 5.86
N LEU A 106 -9.32 -7.81 6.78
CA LEU A 106 -9.60 -8.88 7.75
C LEU A 106 -10.80 -8.55 8.64
N PHE A 107 -10.86 -7.32 9.15
CA PHE A 107 -11.96 -6.86 9.99
C PHE A 107 -13.28 -6.86 9.23
N VAL A 108 -13.33 -6.26 8.04
CA VAL A 108 -14.56 -6.18 7.24
C VAL A 108 -15.05 -7.56 6.84
N GLN A 109 -14.16 -8.48 6.50
CA GLN A 109 -14.56 -9.85 6.13
C GLN A 109 -15.10 -10.66 7.31
N LEU A 110 -14.52 -10.49 8.51
CA LEU A 110 -15.08 -11.09 9.72
C LEU A 110 -16.42 -10.42 10.09
N ALA A 111 -16.50 -9.09 10.02
CA ALA A 111 -17.72 -8.35 10.34
C ALA A 111 -18.89 -8.69 9.39
N THR A 112 -18.63 -8.78 8.09
CA THR A 112 -19.62 -9.24 7.10
C THR A 112 -19.96 -10.73 7.22
N GLY A 113 -19.05 -11.54 7.76
CA GLY A 113 -19.28 -12.96 8.03
C GLY A 113 -20.18 -13.19 9.25
N PHE A 114 -19.92 -12.48 10.36
CA PHE A 114 -20.51 -12.78 11.66
C PHE A 114 -21.58 -11.79 12.14
N LEU A 115 -21.54 -10.52 11.71
CA LEU A 115 -22.42 -9.47 12.25
C LEU A 115 -23.56 -9.14 11.29
N HIS A 116 -23.23 -8.57 10.13
CA HIS A 116 -24.24 -8.02 9.22
C HIS A 116 -23.69 -7.80 7.80
N ASP A 117 -24.49 -8.04 6.77
CA ASP A 117 -24.07 -7.83 5.38
C ASP A 117 -23.87 -6.35 5.00
N GLY A 118 -24.40 -5.41 5.78
CA GLY A 118 -24.20 -3.97 5.56
C GLY A 118 -22.74 -3.51 5.69
N PHE A 119 -21.86 -4.30 6.30
CA PHE A 119 -20.44 -3.96 6.42
C PHE A 119 -19.70 -3.96 5.07
N TRP A 120 -20.28 -4.51 4.00
CA TRP A 120 -19.78 -4.36 2.63
C TRP A 120 -19.66 -2.90 2.19
N LEU A 121 -20.46 -1.99 2.76
CA LEU A 121 -20.37 -0.54 2.47
C LEU A 121 -19.06 0.08 2.98
N LEU A 122 -18.42 -0.49 3.99
CA LEU A 122 -17.08 -0.03 4.40
C LEU A 122 -16.04 -0.25 3.31
N PHE A 123 -16.22 -1.27 2.46
CA PHE A 123 -15.37 -1.49 1.28
C PHE A 123 -15.54 -0.44 0.19
N THR A 124 -16.59 0.40 0.26
CA THR A 124 -16.77 1.55 -0.64
C THR A 124 -15.90 2.74 -0.21
N ILE A 125 -15.45 2.80 1.04
CA ILE A 125 -14.62 3.91 1.54
C ILE A 125 -13.25 3.96 0.86
N PRO A 126 -12.45 2.87 0.77
CA PRO A 126 -11.17 2.89 0.06
C PRO A 126 -11.24 3.34 -1.41
N PRO A 127 -12.17 2.86 -2.26
CA PRO A 127 -12.28 3.35 -3.64
C PRO A 127 -12.76 4.81 -3.69
N CYS A 128 -13.63 5.26 -2.79
CA CYS A 128 -14.00 6.68 -2.71
C CYS A 128 -12.78 7.57 -2.38
N ILE A 129 -11.95 7.15 -1.42
CA ILE A 129 -10.69 7.84 -1.09
C ILE A 129 -9.72 7.79 -2.28
N GLY A 130 -9.59 6.65 -2.95
CA GLY A 130 -8.75 6.50 -4.14
C GLY A 130 -9.17 7.42 -5.28
N VAL A 131 -10.47 7.51 -5.56
CA VAL A 131 -11.03 8.44 -6.55
C VAL A 131 -10.79 9.89 -6.14
N TYR A 132 -10.93 10.24 -4.85
CA TYR A 132 -10.62 11.57 -4.35
C TYR A 132 -9.14 11.94 -4.51
N PHE A 133 -8.21 11.03 -4.21
CA PHE A 133 -6.79 11.25 -4.43
C PHE A 133 -6.43 11.33 -5.92
N LEU A 134 -7.01 10.47 -6.76
CA LEU A 134 -6.84 10.53 -8.20
C LEU A 134 -7.35 11.86 -8.77
N TRP A 135 -8.52 12.31 -8.30
CA TRP A 135 -9.09 13.59 -8.66
C TRP A 135 -8.18 14.74 -8.24
N THR A 136 -7.72 14.78 -6.99
CA THR A 136 -6.93 15.90 -6.46
C THR A 136 -5.46 15.91 -6.92
N LYS A 137 -4.85 14.75 -7.16
CA LYS A 137 -3.41 14.63 -7.48
C LYS A 137 -3.12 14.48 -8.97
N VAL A 138 -4.04 13.92 -9.74
CA VAL A 138 -3.82 13.63 -11.17
C VAL A 138 -4.74 14.49 -12.04
N ILE A 139 -6.06 14.40 -11.84
CA ILE A 139 -7.03 15.01 -12.75
C ILE A 139 -7.10 16.52 -12.57
N TYR A 140 -7.24 17.00 -11.32
CA TYR A 140 -7.32 18.43 -11.00
C TYR A 140 -6.05 19.19 -11.43
N PRO A 141 -4.82 18.74 -11.13
CA PRO A 141 -3.62 19.42 -11.62
C PRO A 141 -3.40 19.29 -13.12
N TRP A 142 -4.06 18.34 -13.81
CA TRP A 142 -4.01 18.20 -15.26
C TRP A 142 -5.01 19.15 -15.96
N ILE A 143 -6.22 19.30 -15.42
CA ILE A 143 -7.27 20.19 -15.93
C ILE A 143 -7.05 21.65 -15.52
N SER A 144 -6.60 21.88 -14.29
CA SER A 144 -6.40 23.22 -13.72
C SER A 144 -4.99 23.77 -13.95
N LYS A 145 -4.21 23.24 -14.90
CA LYS A 145 -3.03 23.97 -15.37
C LYS A 145 -3.55 25.27 -15.99
N PRO A 146 -3.24 26.45 -15.42
CA PRO A 146 -3.49 27.69 -16.13
C PRO A 146 -2.69 27.61 -17.41
N ASP A 147 -3.31 28.01 -18.50
CA ASP A 147 -2.66 28.10 -19.81
C ASP A 147 -1.29 28.76 -19.62
N SER A 148 -0.22 28.19 -20.20
CA SER A 148 1.14 28.72 -20.10
C SER A 148 1.25 30.17 -20.63
N ASN A 149 0.20 30.67 -21.28
CA ASN A 149 0.08 32.00 -21.86
C ASN A 149 -0.97 32.88 -21.16
N ALA A 150 -1.54 32.48 -20.01
CA ALA A 150 -2.34 33.39 -19.20
C ALA A 150 -1.40 34.38 -18.47
N PRO A 151 -1.68 35.69 -18.48
CA PRO A 151 -0.86 36.66 -17.76
C PRO A 151 -0.80 36.28 -16.28
N LEU A 152 0.43 36.05 -15.78
CA LEU A 152 0.67 35.71 -14.39
C LEU A 152 0.07 36.81 -13.50
N SER A 153 -0.64 36.40 -12.45
CA SER A 153 -1.07 37.36 -11.44
C SER A 153 0.16 37.95 -10.74
N ALA A 154 0.10 39.24 -10.35
CA ALA A 154 1.23 39.95 -9.75
C ALA A 154 1.81 39.25 -8.49
N GLU A 155 1.03 38.42 -7.80
CA GLU A 155 1.50 37.60 -6.68
C GLU A 155 2.36 36.41 -7.12
N GLU A 156 2.05 35.80 -8.26
CA GLU A 156 2.77 34.63 -8.80
C GLU A 156 4.12 35.05 -9.40
N GLU A 157 4.20 36.20 -10.06
CA GLU A 157 5.46 36.79 -10.52
C GLU A 157 6.40 37.06 -9.34
N LYS A 158 5.88 37.63 -8.25
CA LYS A 158 6.65 37.93 -7.04
C LYS A 158 7.12 36.66 -6.33
N ARG A 159 6.34 35.58 -6.37
CA ARG A 159 6.71 34.26 -5.81
C ARG A 159 7.76 33.56 -6.68
N ARG A 160 7.63 33.60 -8.01
CA ARG A 160 8.64 33.06 -8.94
C ARG A 160 9.97 33.81 -8.85
N ALA A 161 9.95 35.14 -8.85
CA ALA A 161 11.15 35.96 -8.71
C ALA A 161 11.89 35.70 -7.38
N LYS A 162 11.16 35.49 -6.27
CA LYS A 162 11.76 35.12 -4.98
C LYS A 162 12.35 33.71 -4.99
N ALA A 163 11.70 32.75 -5.66
CA ALA A 163 12.20 31.39 -5.79
C ALA A 163 13.48 31.34 -6.66
N GLU A 164 13.52 32.08 -7.75
CA GLU A 164 14.67 32.19 -8.66
C GLU A 164 15.85 32.93 -8.00
N ALA A 165 15.60 34.02 -7.26
CA ALA A 165 16.63 34.72 -6.49
C ALA A 165 17.24 33.83 -5.39
N LYS A 166 16.43 32.96 -4.78
CA LYS A 166 16.91 32.01 -3.76
C LYS A 166 17.71 30.86 -4.39
N ALA A 167 17.28 30.34 -5.54
CA ALA A 167 18.01 29.31 -6.30
C ALA A 167 19.35 29.84 -6.85
N GLY A 168 19.39 31.09 -7.32
CA GLY A 168 20.62 31.76 -7.75
C GLY A 168 21.62 31.96 -6.60
N ARG A 169 21.16 32.41 -5.43
CA ARG A 169 22.00 32.55 -4.23
C ARG A 169 22.65 31.24 -3.79
N VAL A 170 21.93 30.11 -3.89
CA VAL A 170 22.47 28.79 -3.53
C VAL A 170 23.54 28.32 -4.53
N LYS A 171 23.41 28.66 -5.82
CA LYS A 171 24.44 28.35 -6.82
C LYS A 171 25.75 29.11 -6.57
N TYR A 172 25.69 30.40 -6.22
CA TYR A 172 26.90 31.19 -5.93
C TYR A 172 27.56 30.81 -4.59
N SER A 173 26.80 30.29 -3.62
CA SER A 173 27.34 29.81 -2.34
C SER A 173 28.13 28.50 -2.43
N LYS A 174 27.93 27.69 -3.48
CA LYS A 174 28.62 26.40 -3.67
C LYS A 174 29.85 26.47 -4.57
N ALA A 175 30.13 27.63 -5.16
CA ALA A 175 31.23 27.85 -6.10
C ALA A 175 32.43 28.60 -5.49
N ARG A 176 32.53 28.67 -4.15
CA ARG A 176 33.61 29.33 -3.43
C ARG A 176 34.30 28.37 -2.47
#